data_AF-A0A1F7H0H9-F1
#
_entry.id   AF-A0A1F7H0H9-F1
#
_cell.length_a   1.000
_cell.length_b   1.000
_cell.length_c   1.000
_cell.angle_alpha   90.00
_cell.angle_beta   90.00
_cell.angle_gamma   90.00
#
_symmetry.space_group_name_H-M   'P 1'
#
loop_
_entity.id
_entity.type
_entity.pdbx_description
1 polymer ?
#
loop_
_entity_poly.entity_id
_entity_poly.type
_entity_poly.pdbx_seq_one_letter_code
_entity_poly.pdbx_strand_id
1 'polypeptide(L)' 'MQKYSTGQLKTLSGYLSNLSLAWFSGGVIVPFFTNIDYLSKLTYNIIGLSLSYIFINIALSISKNLD' A
#
# COMPACT_ATOMS: atom_id res chain seq x y z
N MET A 1 -1.73 -11.57 25.29
CA MET A 1 -1.56 -11.22 23.86
C MET A 1 -0.77 -12.35 23.21
N GLN A 2 -1.38 -13.12 22.30
CA GLN A 2 -0.65 -14.15 21.55
C GLN A 2 0.44 -13.45 20.71
N LYS A 3 1.70 -13.84 20.91
CA LYS A 3 2.79 -13.41 20.02
C LYS A 3 2.56 -14.08 18.67
N TYR A 4 2.39 -13.28 17.62
CA TYR A 4 2.35 -13.80 16.26
C TYR A 4 3.67 -14.47 15.91
N SER A 5 3.61 -15.59 15.18
CA SER A 5 4.81 -16.27 14.69
C SER A 5 5.54 -15.38 13.67
N THR A 6 6.86 -15.47 13.62
CA THR A 6 7.69 -14.79 12.61
C THR A 6 7.21 -15.08 11.18
N GLY A 7 6.75 -16.30 10.91
CA GLY A 7 6.14 -16.66 9.62
C GLY A 7 4.83 -15.92 9.31
N GLN A 8 4.00 -15.68 10.33
CA GLN A 8 2.75 -14.92 10.19
C GLN A 8 3.03 -13.43 9.95
N LEU A 9 3.97 -12.85 10.70
CA LEU A 9 4.38 -11.47 10.54
C LEU A 9 5.02 -11.21 9.17
N LYS A 10 5.83 -12.16 8.67
CA LYS A 10 6.43 -12.08 7.33
C LYS A 10 5.35 -12.11 6.24
N THR A 11 4.40 -13.02 6.38
CA THR A 11 3.24 -13.12 5.50
C THR A 11 2.42 -11.82 5.51
N LEU A 12 2.15 -11.28 6.69
CA LEU A 12 1.40 -10.03 6.87
C LEU A 12 2.13 -8.83 6.24
N SER A 13 3.43 -8.69 6.48
CA SER A 13 4.26 -7.63 5.87
C SER A 13 4.20 -7.72 4.34
N GLY A 14 4.34 -8.93 3.78
CA GLY A 14 4.19 -9.14 2.33
C GLY A 14 2.82 -8.75 1.79
N TYR A 15 1.72 -9.08 2.47
CA TYR A 15 0.38 -8.65 2.09
C TYR A 15 0.24 -7.12 2.09
N LEU A 16 0.78 -6.45 3.10
CA LEU A 16 0.72 -4.99 3.20
C LEU A 16 1.57 -4.31 2.12
N SER A 17 2.74 -4.87 1.78
CA SER A 17 3.54 -4.40 0.64
C SER A 17 2.78 -4.55 -0.68
N ASN A 18 2.11 -5.68 -0.91
CA ASN A 18 1.30 -5.88 -2.12
C ASN A 18 0.10 -4.93 -2.17
N LEU A 19 -0.57 -4.67 -1.04
CA LEU A 19 -1.63 -3.68 -0.94
C LEU A 19 -1.12 -2.27 -1.26
N SER A 20 0.07 -1.92 -0.76
CA SER A 20 0.70 -0.64 -1.10
C SER A 20 0.93 -0.49 -2.61
N LEU A 21 1.42 -1.53 -3.27
CA LEU A 21 1.61 -1.55 -4.72
C LEU A 21 0.29 -1.50 -5.50
N ALA A 22 -0.76 -2.17 -5.01
CA ALA A 22 -2.09 -2.13 -5.62
C ALA A 22 -2.68 -0.71 -5.56
N TRP A 23 -2.58 -0.03 -4.42
CA TRP A 23 -3.05 1.36 -4.28
C TRP A 23 -2.23 2.34 -5.10
N PHE A 24 -0.91 2.13 -5.23
CA PHE A 24 -0.08 2.93 -6.11
C PHE A 24 -0.44 2.71 -7.58
N SER A 25 -0.49 1.46 -8.04
CA SER A 25 -0.81 1.16 -9.44
C SER A 25 -2.23 1.60 -9.80
N GLY A 26 -3.24 1.23 -9.02
CA GLY A 26 -4.64 1.58 -9.30
C GLY A 26 -4.97 3.05 -9.07
N GLY A 27 -4.40 3.68 -8.04
CA GLY A 27 -4.71 5.07 -7.69
C GLY A 27 -3.83 6.11 -8.36
N VAL A 28 -2.57 5.77 -8.69
CA VAL A 28 -1.61 6.68 -9.31
C VAL A 28 -1.47 6.38 -10.78
N ILE A 29 -1.10 5.15 -11.15
CA ILE A 29 -0.75 4.80 -12.53
C ILE A 29 -1.98 4.74 -13.44
N VAL A 30 -3.03 4.01 -13.06
CA VAL A 30 -4.22 3.77 -13.90
C VAL A 30 -4.91 5.08 -14.38
N PRO A 31 -5.10 6.11 -13.53
CA PRO A 31 -5.65 7.40 -13.96
C PRO A 31 -4.93 8.09 -15.13
N PHE A 32 -3.65 7.78 -15.38
CA PHE A 32 -2.91 8.32 -16.53
C PHE A 32 -3.32 7.65 -17.85
N PHE A 33 -3.87 6.44 -17.79
CA PHE A 33 -4.29 5.64 -18.95
C PHE A 33 -5.81 5.63 -19.14
N THR A 34 -6.57 6.32 -18.29
CA THR A 34 -8.03 6.44 -18.39
C THR A 34 -8.47 7.86 -18.73
N ASN A 35 -9.58 7.95 -19.47
CA ASN A 35 -10.24 9.20 -19.81
C ASN A 35 -11.20 9.60 -18.68
N ILE A 36 -10.63 10.14 -17.60
CA ILE A 36 -11.36 10.71 -16.47
C ILE A 36 -10.99 12.19 -16.30
N ASP A 37 -11.86 12.97 -15.67
CA ASP A 37 -11.66 14.40 -15.46
C ASP A 37 -10.43 14.70 -14.60
N TYR A 38 -9.83 15.88 -14.79
CA TYR A 38 -8.62 16.31 -14.07
C TYR A 38 -8.79 16.26 -12.55
N LEU A 39 -9.94 16.70 -12.04
CA LEU A 39 -10.26 16.64 -10.61
C LEU A 39 -10.26 15.19 -10.11
N SER A 40 -10.90 14.27 -10.83
CA SER A 40 -10.92 12.85 -10.50
C SER A 40 -9.51 12.24 -10.54
N LYS A 41 -8.68 12.60 -11.53
CA LYS A 41 -7.25 12.18 -11.56
C LYS A 41 -6.50 12.62 -10.33
N LEU A 42 -6.68 13.88 -9.92
CA LEU A 42 -6.03 14.43 -8.74
C LEU A 42 -6.48 13.68 -7.47
N THR A 43 -7.79 13.45 -7.32
CA THR A 43 -8.35 12.73 -6.17
C THR A 43 -7.82 11.31 -6.08
N TYR A 44 -7.79 10.56 -7.19
CA TYR A 44 -7.24 9.21 -7.20
C TYR A 44 -5.74 9.19 -6.89
N ASN A 45 -4.96 10.13 -7.44
CA ASN A 45 -3.53 10.22 -7.15
C ASN A 45 -3.28 10.48 -5.66
N ILE A 46 -4.01 11.40 -5.04
CA ILE A 46 -3.88 11.72 -3.61
C ILE A 46 -4.22 10.51 -2.76
N ILE A 47 -5.35 9.84 -3.04
CA ILE A 47 -5.79 8.66 -2.29
C ILE A 47 -4.80 7.50 -2.49
N GLY A 48 -4.41 7.24 -3.73
CA GLY A 48 -3.47 6.18 -4.12
C GLY A 48 -2.11 6.34 -3.44
N LEU A 49 -1.52 7.54 -3.50
CA LEU A 49 -0.26 7.85 -2.81
C LEU A 49 -0.39 7.74 -1.29
N SER A 50 -1.47 8.27 -0.72
CA SER A 50 -1.67 8.25 0.74
C SER A 50 -1.80 6.82 1.26
N LEU A 51 -2.64 6.00 0.63
CA LEU A 51 -2.83 4.60 1.02
C LEU A 51 -1.59 3.76 0.75
N SER A 52 -0.94 3.96 -0.40
CA SER A 52 0.33 3.28 -0.70
C SER A 52 1.38 3.59 0.37
N TYR A 53 1.51 4.87 0.75
CA TYR A 53 2.44 5.31 1.79
C TYR A 53 2.10 4.73 3.17
N ILE A 54 0.82 4.70 3.55
CA ILE A 54 0.39 4.11 4.83
C ILE A 54 0.76 2.62 4.87
N PHE A 55 0.36 1.86 3.85
CA PHE A 55 0.57 0.42 3.85
C PHE A 55 2.05 0.03 3.78
N ILE A 56 2.88 0.76 3.02
CA ILE A 56 4.31 0.46 2.97
C ILE A 56 4.99 0.76 4.31
N ASN A 57 4.61 1.84 4.99
CA ASN A 57 5.17 2.16 6.31
C ASN A 57 4.78 1.13 7.36
N ILE A 58 3.53 0.64 7.34
CA ILE A 58 3.09 -0.44 8.23
C ILE A 58 3.86 -1.74 7.90
N ALA A 59 3.98 -2.09 6.62
CA ALA A 59 4.74 -3.27 6.18
C ALA A 59 6.19 -3.22 6.65
N LEU A 60 6.86 -2.07 6.48
CA LEU A 60 8.24 -1.83 6.91
C LEU A 60 8.37 -1.86 8.43
N SER A 61 7.43 -1.28 9.17
CA SER A 61 7.42 -1.31 10.63
C SER A 61 7.34 -2.75 11.14
N ILE A 62 6.47 -3.57 10.55
CA ILE A 62 6.36 -5.00 10.90
C ILE A 62 7.65 -5.74 10.52
N SER A 63 8.22 -5.45 9.36
CA SER A 63 9.45 -6.11 8.90
C SER A 63 10.66 -5.76 9.76
N LYS A 64 10.78 -4.52 10.24
CA LYS A 64 11.85 -4.11 11.16
C LYS A 64 11.80 -4.82 12.51
N ASN A 65 10.65 -5.34 12.91
CA ASN A 65 10.50 -6.12 14.15
C ASN A 65 10.74 -7.63 13.94
N LEU A 66 11.02 -8.06 12.71
CA LEU A 66 11.33 -9.45 12.34
C LEU A 66 12.84 -9.75 12.30
N ASP A 67 13.66 -8.72 12.06
CA ASP A 67 15.14 -8.78 12.09
C ASP A 67 15.67 -8.50 13.50
#